data_AF-A0A3M8BVB2-F1
#
_entry.id   AF-A0A3M8BVB2-F1
#
_cell.length_a   1.000
_cell.length_b   1.000
_cell.length_c   1.000
_cell.angle_alpha   90.00
_cell.angle_beta   90.00
_cell.angle_gamma   90.00
#
_symmetry.space_group_name_H-M   'P 1'
#
loop_
_entity.id
_entity.type
_entity.pdbx_description
1 polymer ?
#
loop_
_entity_poly.entity_id
_entity_poly.type
_entity_poly.pdbx_seq_one_letter_code
_entity_poly.pdbx_strand_id
1 'polypeptide(L)'
;MNSDFIRLKNLEGELKLSQMNKHLGCSVTSKELVLYKPHLTYHLFLHDIVSMVPAQQDSIPVLFRKQGGKQRPFFDSQTYKLVAKWARVVSRSGIVEKENMEFILPISSKMLSYISEYSGLVVIR
;
A
#
# COMPACT_ATOMS: atom_id res chain seq x y z
N MET A 1 -24.23 6.03 13.31
CA MET A 1 -23.00 6.60 13.89
C MET A 1 -22.23 7.31 12.79
N ASN A 2 -22.28 8.64 12.76
CA ASN A 2 -21.37 9.49 12.01
C ASN A 2 -21.21 10.78 12.83
N SER A 3 -20.04 10.89 13.44
CA SER A 3 -19.53 11.92 14.34
C SER A 3 -18.01 11.92 14.14
N ASP A 4 -17.61 12.49 13.00
CA ASP A 4 -16.39 13.26 12.79
C ASP A 4 -15.08 12.58 13.21
N PHE A 5 -14.74 11.51 12.52
CA PHE A 5 -13.47 10.81 12.66
C PHE A 5 -12.29 11.78 12.45
N ILE A 6 -11.66 12.23 13.54
CA ILE A 6 -10.34 12.85 13.51
C ILE A 6 -9.43 12.07 14.45
N ARG A 7 -8.65 11.16 13.87
CA ARG A 7 -7.31 10.90 14.37
C ARG A 7 -6.39 10.80 13.17
N LEU A 8 -5.82 11.95 12.79
CA LEU A 8 -4.51 11.99 12.15
C LEU A 8 -3.53 11.40 13.18
N LYS A 9 -3.46 10.07 13.25
CA LYS A 9 -2.33 9.42 13.90
C LYS A 9 -1.13 9.81 13.05
N ASN A 10 -0.14 10.44 13.68
CA ASN A 10 1.10 10.84 13.02
C ASN A 10 1.58 9.65 12.21
N LEU A 11 1.65 9.86 10.89
CA LEU A 11 2.38 8.96 10.03
C LEU A 11 3.75 8.75 10.68
N GLU A 12 4.17 7.50 10.81
CA GLU A 12 5.46 7.26 11.43
C GLU A 12 6.57 7.69 10.46
N GLY A 13 7.39 8.64 10.90
CA GLY A 13 8.48 9.17 10.11
C GLY A 13 8.09 10.38 9.24
N GLU A 14 8.95 10.69 8.27
CA GLU A 14 8.81 11.84 7.40
C GLU A 14 8.10 11.44 6.10
N LEU A 15 7.06 12.18 5.69
CA LEU A 15 6.36 11.92 4.43
C LEU A 15 7.28 12.22 3.24
N LYS A 16 7.55 11.20 2.41
CA LYS A 16 8.40 11.32 1.22
C LYS A 16 7.59 11.50 -0.05
N LEU A 17 6.49 10.76 -0.17
CA LEU A 17 5.64 10.83 -1.34
C LEU A 17 4.20 10.48 -1.00
N SER A 18 3.25 11.23 -1.53
CA SER A 18 1.83 10.89 -1.49
C SER A 18 1.24 10.97 -2.88
N GLN A 19 0.54 9.92 -3.28
CA GLN A 19 -0.12 9.80 -4.57
C GLN A 19 -1.55 9.32 -4.33
N MET A 20 -2.52 10.06 -4.85
CA MET A 20 -3.94 9.74 -4.64
C MET A 20 -4.70 9.70 -5.97
N ASN A 21 -5.58 8.72 -6.07
CA ASN A 21 -6.61 8.63 -7.09
C ASN A 21 -7.98 8.46 -6.42
N LYS A 22 -9.06 8.57 -7.22
CA LYS A 22 -10.46 8.46 -6.84
C LYS A 22 -10.81 7.20 -6.02
N HIS A 23 -10.02 6.14 -6.13
CA HIS A 23 -10.30 4.84 -5.49
C HIS A 23 -9.17 4.28 -4.63
N LEU A 24 -7.95 4.81 -4.75
CA LEU A 24 -6.78 4.34 -4.02
C LEU A 24 -5.83 5.51 -3.81
N GLY A 25 -5.45 5.73 -2.55
CA GLY A 25 -4.30 6.56 -2.19
C GLY A 25 -3.16 5.68 -1.73
N CYS A 26 -1.94 6.14 -1.95
CA CYS A 26 -0.72 5.52 -1.47
C CYS A 26 0.22 6.62 -0.98
N SER A 27 0.73 6.50 0.24
CA SER A 27 1.77 7.37 0.78
C SER A 27 2.94 6.56 1.29
N VAL A 28 4.15 7.02 0.99
CA VAL A 28 5.39 6.48 1.53
C VAL A 28 6.01 7.51 2.45
N THR A 29 6.37 7.05 3.63
CA THR A 29 7.12 7.80 4.63
C THR A 29 8.47 7.15 4.83
N SER A 30 9.31 7.72 5.69
CA SER A 30 10.60 7.10 6.04
C SER A 30 10.46 5.82 6.89
N LYS A 31 9.28 5.46 7.40
CA LYS A 31 9.09 4.26 8.24
C LYS A 31 7.93 3.35 7.82
N GLU A 32 6.93 3.89 7.15
CA GLU A 32 5.73 3.15 6.74
C GLU A 32 5.25 3.49 5.32
N LEU A 33 4.60 2.50 4.71
CA LEU A 33 3.80 2.57 3.51
C LEU A 33 2.32 2.54 3.91
N VAL A 34 1.55 3.56 3.50
CA VAL A 34 0.14 3.71 3.86
C VAL A 34 -0.75 3.65 2.63
N LEU A 35 -1.72 2.75 2.65
CA LEU A 35 -2.68 2.56 1.57
C LEU A 35 -4.06 3.04 2.02
N TYR A 36 -4.64 3.97 1.26
CA TYR A 36 -5.97 4.53 1.53
C TYR A 36 -6.99 3.93 0.56
N LYS A 37 -7.93 3.15 1.10
CA LYS A 37 -9.17 2.75 0.42
C LYS A 37 -10.35 3.51 1.04
N PRO A 38 -11.48 3.68 0.33
CA PRO A 38 -12.61 4.49 0.79
C PRO A 38 -13.09 4.24 2.23
N HIS A 39 -12.91 3.03 2.76
CA HIS A 39 -13.35 2.65 4.11
C HIS A 39 -12.27 1.97 4.95
N LEU A 40 -11.05 1.84 4.43
CA LEU A 40 -9.96 1.10 5.05
C LEU A 40 -8.63 1.80 4.77
N THR A 41 -7.85 2.03 5.82
CA THR A 41 -6.47 2.46 5.70
C THR A 41 -5.56 1.34 6.17
N TYR A 42 -4.58 0.97 5.36
CA TYR A 42 -3.58 -0.02 5.73
C TYR A 42 -2.28 0.70 6.04
N HIS A 43 -1.75 0.47 7.23
CA HIS A 43 -0.42 0.89 7.63
C HIS A 43 0.50 -0.31 7.58
N LEU A 44 1.54 -0.23 6.76
CA LEU A 44 2.56 -1.25 6.59
C LEU A 44 3.88 -0.64 6.99
N PHE A 45 4.47 -1.07 8.10
CA PHE A 45 5.81 -0.64 8.43
C PHE A 45 6.79 -1.21 7.41
N LEU A 46 7.73 -0.38 6.95
CA LEU A 46 8.67 -0.77 5.92
C LEU A 46 9.56 -1.94 6.37
N HIS A 47 9.87 -2.03 7.67
CA HIS A 47 10.61 -3.14 8.27
C HIS A 47 9.81 -4.45 8.35
N ASP A 48 8.48 -4.39 8.26
CA ASP A 48 7.60 -5.56 8.24
C ASP A 48 7.34 -6.07 6.82
N ILE A 49 7.79 -5.35 5.79
CA ILE A 49 7.68 -5.81 4.40
C ILE A 49 8.70 -6.93 4.18
N VAL A 50 8.20 -8.11 3.89
CA VAL A 50 9.00 -9.33 3.68
C VAL A 50 9.47 -9.43 2.23
N SER A 51 8.58 -9.13 1.29
CA SER A 51 8.92 -9.21 -0.13
C SER A 51 8.07 -8.28 -0.97
N MET A 52 8.64 -7.85 -2.09
CA MET A 52 7.94 -7.10 -3.11
C MET A 52 8.40 -7.61 -4.48
N VAL A 53 7.48 -8.18 -5.25
CA VAL A 53 7.76 -8.79 -6.55
C VAL A 53 6.88 -8.18 -7.63
N PRO A 54 7.41 -7.90 -8.83
CA PRO A 54 6.59 -7.49 -9.96
C PRO A 54 5.53 -8.56 -10.24
N ALA A 55 4.25 -8.16 -10.28
CA ALA A 55 3.16 -9.04 -10.62
C ALA A 55 2.74 -8.80 -12.07
N GLN A 56 2.79 -9.84 -12.89
CA GLN A 56 2.18 -9.79 -14.22
C GLN A 56 0.65 -9.83 -14.07
N GLN A 57 -0.05 -9.11 -14.94
CA GLN A 57 -1.49 -8.92 -14.84
C GLN A 57 -2.30 -10.24 -14.91
N ASP A 58 -1.69 -11.30 -15.46
CA ASP A 58 -2.30 -12.62 -15.63
C ASP A 58 -2.18 -13.54 -14.39
N SER A 59 -1.31 -13.22 -13.42
CA SER A 59 -1.11 -14.04 -12.21
C SER A 59 -1.86 -13.53 -10.98
N ILE A 60 -2.74 -12.54 -11.15
CA ILE A 60 -3.52 -11.95 -10.06
C ILE A 60 -4.72 -12.87 -9.76
N PRO A 61 -4.83 -13.46 -8.56
CA PRO A 61 -5.98 -14.28 -8.20
C PRO A 61 -7.27 -13.46 -8.30
N VAL A 62 -8.32 -14.09 -8.85
CA VAL A 62 -9.60 -13.50 -9.26
C VAL A 62 -10.28 -12.66 -8.16
N LEU A 63 -9.95 -12.85 -6.88
CA LEU A 63 -10.38 -12.04 -5.74
C LEU A 63 -10.01 -10.54 -5.85
N PHE A 64 -8.96 -10.18 -6.58
CA PHE A 64 -8.59 -8.78 -6.85
C PHE A 64 -9.02 -8.28 -8.24
N ARG A 65 -9.57 -9.18 -9.07
CA ARG A 65 -10.15 -8.81 -10.38
C ARG A 65 -11.52 -8.20 -10.12
N LYS A 66 -11.56 -6.89 -9.81
CA LYS A 66 -12.82 -6.13 -9.93
C LYS A 66 -13.41 -6.44 -11.31
N GLN A 67 -14.59 -7.07 -11.33
CA GLN A 67 -15.39 -7.18 -12.53
C GLN A 67 -15.60 -5.77 -13.07
N GLY A 68 -15.24 -5.55 -14.34
CA GLY A 68 -15.56 -4.33 -15.08
C GLY A 68 -14.55 -3.19 -14.90
N GLY A 69 -13.72 -3.01 -15.93
CA GLY A 69 -13.00 -1.76 -16.17
C GLY A 69 -11.51 -1.97 -16.32
N LYS A 70 -10.99 -1.72 -17.53
CA LYS A 70 -9.57 -1.50 -17.80
C LYS A 70 -9.06 -0.46 -16.79
N GLN A 71 -8.36 -0.90 -15.74
CA GLN A 71 -7.65 0.02 -14.86
C GLN A 71 -6.59 0.67 -15.72
N ARG A 72 -6.79 1.95 -16.07
CA ARG A 72 -5.77 2.74 -16.75
C ARG A 72 -4.52 2.72 -15.85
N PRO A 73 -3.33 2.46 -16.41
CA PRO A 73 -2.11 2.46 -15.61
C PRO A 73 -1.98 3.79 -14.88
N PHE A 74 -1.68 3.71 -13.59
CA PHE A 74 -1.52 4.87 -12.73
C PHE A 74 -0.15 5.48 -13.01
N PHE A 75 -0.04 6.39 -13.98
CA PHE A 75 1.27 6.81 -14.51
C PHE A 75 2.09 5.59 -14.98
N ASP A 76 3.39 5.74 -15.21
CA ASP A 76 4.32 4.65 -15.52
C ASP A 76 4.51 3.72 -14.29
N SER A 77 3.42 3.12 -13.80
CA SER A 77 3.36 2.24 -12.65
C SER A 77 3.31 0.79 -13.11
N GLN A 78 4.21 0.00 -12.55
CA GLN A 78 4.15 -1.46 -12.65
C GLN A 78 3.39 -2.00 -11.44
N THR A 79 2.67 -3.10 -11.62
CA THR A 79 1.96 -3.78 -10.53
C THR A 79 2.95 -4.61 -9.73
N TYR A 80 2.89 -4.48 -8.41
CA TYR A 80 3.70 -5.26 -7.48
C TYR A 80 2.81 -6.06 -6.53
N LYS A 81 3.21 -7.30 -6.26
CA LYS A 81 2.74 -8.08 -5.12
C LYS A 81 3.68 -7.81 -3.95
N LEU A 82 3.13 -7.30 -2.86
CA LEU A 82 3.82 -6.99 -1.63
C LEU A 82 3.32 -7.92 -0.53
N VAL A 83 4.24 -8.54 0.20
CA VAL A 83 3.94 -9.39 1.36
C VAL A 83 4.47 -8.70 2.60
N ALA A 84 3.59 -8.46 3.57
CA ALA A 84 3.93 -7.88 4.85
C ALA A 84 3.65 -8.86 5.98
N LYS A 85 4.61 -9.00 6.89
CA LYS A 85 4.48 -9.83 8.10
C LYS A 85 3.37 -9.30 8.98
N TRP A 86 3.30 -7.97 9.14
CA TRP A 86 2.29 -7.27 9.91
C TRP A 86 1.69 -6.12 9.12
N ALA A 87 0.37 -5.95 9.27
CA ALA A 87 -0.36 -4.83 8.71
C ALA A 87 -1.37 -4.33 9.73
N ARG A 88 -1.36 -3.04 10.00
CA ARG A 88 -2.38 -2.40 10.81
C ARG A 88 -3.49 -1.89 9.90
N VAL A 89 -4.68 -2.46 10.05
CA VAL A 89 -5.88 -2.10 9.30
C VAL A 89 -6.74 -1.18 10.15
N VAL A 90 -6.90 0.05 9.70
CA VAL A 90 -7.74 1.05 10.32
C VAL A 90 -9.05 1.12 9.53
N SER A 91 -10.16 0.91 10.22
CA SER A 91 -11.50 0.97 9.65
C SER A 91 -12.41 1.84 10.51
N ARG A 92 -13.64 2.06 10.06
CA ARG A 92 -14.67 2.72 10.87
C ARG A 92 -15.01 1.97 12.16
N SER A 93 -14.77 0.65 12.19
CA SER A 93 -15.06 -0.20 13.34
C SER A 93 -13.89 -0.31 14.33
N GLY A 94 -12.77 0.35 14.05
CA GLY A 94 -11.57 0.31 14.89
C GLY A 94 -10.32 -0.14 14.15
N ILE A 95 -9.29 -0.46 14.93
CA ILE A 95 -7.96 -0.83 14.47
C ILE A 95 -7.76 -2.33 14.73
N VAL A 96 -7.36 -3.05 13.69
CA VAL A 96 -7.05 -4.48 13.75
C VAL A 96 -5.66 -4.69 13.19
N GLU A 97 -4.82 -5.44 13.90
CA GLU A 97 -3.53 -5.87 13.39
C GLU A 97 -3.69 -7.25 12.76
N LYS A 98 -3.16 -7.41 11.54
CA LYS A 98 -3.23 -8.64 10.76
C LYS A 98 -1.84 -9.10 10.39
N GLU A 99 -1.63 -10.40 10.54
CA GLU A 99 -0.40 -11.06 10.12
C GLU A 99 -0.50 -11.56 8.67
N ASN A 100 0.66 -11.71 8.03
CA ASN A 100 0.82 -12.39 6.73
C ASN A 100 -0.13 -11.87 5.64
N MET A 101 -0.13 -10.55 5.45
CA MET A 101 -0.99 -9.90 4.46
C MET A 101 -0.29 -9.76 3.12
N GLU A 102 -1.04 -10.05 2.06
CA GLU A 102 -0.62 -9.82 0.68
C GLU A 102 -1.38 -8.65 0.05
N PHE A 103 -0.65 -7.78 -0.63
CA PHE A 103 -1.19 -6.62 -1.32
C PHE A 103 -0.76 -6.66 -2.78
N ILE A 104 -1.70 -6.42 -3.69
CA ILE A 104 -1.40 -6.25 -5.12
C ILE A 104 -1.81 -4.82 -5.46
N LEU A 105 -0.83 -3.97 -5.77
CA LEU A 105 -1.06 -2.57 -6.08
C LEU A 105 -0.13 -2.04 -7.17
N PRO A 106 -0.58 -1.06 -7.96
CA PRO A 106 0.30 -0.30 -8.85
C PRO A 106 1.21 0.60 -8.02
N ILE A 107 2.52 0.52 -8.25
CA ILE A 107 3.53 1.36 -7.60
C ILE A 107 4.31 2.09 -8.70
N SER A 108 4.39 3.42 -8.59
CA SER A 108 5.18 4.23 -9.53
C SER A 108 6.67 4.02 -9.29
N SER A 109 7.51 4.16 -10.33
CA SER A 109 8.98 4.10 -10.22
C SER A 109 9.55 4.98 -9.10
N LYS A 110 9.06 6.22 -8.98
CA LYS A 110 9.43 7.15 -7.89
C LYS A 110 9.02 6.69 -6.49
N MET A 111 7.92 5.96 -6.37
CA MET A 111 7.46 5.44 -5.08
C MET A 111 8.29 4.21 -4.68
N LEU A 112 8.59 3.36 -5.67
CA LEU A 112 9.47 2.22 -5.53
C LEU A 112 10.87 2.63 -5.04
N SER A 113 11.44 3.73 -5.56
CA SER A 113 12.74 4.22 -5.11
C SER A 113 12.74 4.59 -3.62
N TYR A 114 11.70 5.29 -3.14
CA TYR A 114 11.59 5.60 -1.71
C TYR A 114 11.35 4.36 -0.86
N ILE A 115 10.53 3.42 -1.31
CA ILE A 115 10.34 2.15 -0.60
C ILE A 115 11.69 1.44 -0.46
N SER A 116 12.45 1.28 -1.54
CA SER A 116 13.77 0.63 -1.49
C SER A 116 14.76 1.37 -0.59
N GLU A 117 14.79 2.70 -0.64
CA GLU A 117 15.68 3.53 0.18
C GLU A 117 15.42 3.37 1.69
N TYR A 118 14.14 3.35 2.11
CA TYR A 118 13.78 3.38 3.54
C TYR A 118 13.41 2.00 4.12
N SER A 119 13.12 0.99 3.31
CA SER A 119 12.81 -0.36 3.79
C SER A 119 14.03 -1.25 4.01
N GLY A 120 15.18 -0.88 3.45
CA GLY A 120 16.35 -1.77 3.39
C GLY A 120 16.13 -2.97 2.45
N LEU A 121 15.05 -2.98 1.66
CA LEU A 121 14.85 -3.99 0.63
C LEU A 121 15.89 -3.80 -0.48
N VAL A 122 16.67 -4.86 -0.70
CA VAL A 122 17.67 -4.92 -1.77
C VAL A 122 17.00 -5.43 -3.04
N VAL A 123 17.08 -4.64 -4.11
CA VAL A 123 16.66 -5.10 -5.44
C VAL A 123 17.69 -6.12 -5.92
N ILE A 124 17.31 -7.39 -5.94
CA ILE A 124 18.12 -8.46 -6.53
C ILE A 124 17.82 -8.46 -8.04
N ARG A 125 18.85 -8.23 -8.87
CA ARG A 125 18.79 -8.27 -10.34
C ARG A 125 19.43 -9.54 -10.85
#